data_AF-A0A9E2QBE7-F1
#
_entry.id   AF-A0A9E2QBE7-F1
#
_cell.length_a   1.000
_cell.length_b   1.000
_cell.length_c   1.000
_cell.angle_alpha   90.00
_cell.angle_beta   90.00
_cell.angle_gamma   90.00
#
_symmetry.space_group_name_H-M   'P 1'
#
loop_
_entity.id
_entity.type
_entity.pdbx_description
1 polymer ?
#
loop_
_entity_poly.entity_id
_entity_poly.type
_entity_poly.pdbx_seq_one_letter_code
_entity_poly.pdbx_strand_id
1 'polypeptide(L)'
;MLQIIIALLVLLAASGIAEYFLHRARSNAASVKEYHEVVASDWGKTVERSESVNTALTGVVSPADLGSVASAAGLMRGELQGILDAREKNPPPSGERNLAGAETECLTSLDRYLEMVEELATGGDEESIVEDRALLESRAAQALSKVNDFLFNAEFTGDQISGEFFRAGESLANAFAPPEWQSAEEEVAYGIVNSFMDADIKEFNPDVLWSLSSSKRIEGLRLMGVTRENFAEGWIDARGEEKHPVDFHVSRRGIVFTPSTVELEVVVYLERGAPWRETVRLVREADGWKVEGYPFVGWL
;
A
#
# COMPACT_ATOMS: atom_id res chain seq x y z
N MET A 1 -36.19 13.05 -73.67
CA MET A 1 -34.71 13.05 -73.54
C MET A 1 -34.26 13.85 -72.32
N LEU A 2 -34.65 15.13 -72.19
CA LEU A 2 -34.30 15.98 -71.03
C LEU A 2 -34.72 15.40 -69.65
N GLN A 3 -35.92 14.84 -69.53
CA GLN A 3 -36.41 14.23 -68.28
C GLN A 3 -35.59 13.01 -67.84
N ILE A 4 -35.05 12.23 -68.79
CA ILE A 4 -34.22 11.06 -68.50
C ILE A 4 -32.85 11.50 -67.98
N ILE A 5 -32.28 12.58 -68.55
CA ILE A 5 -31.02 13.16 -68.12
C ILE A 5 -31.14 13.72 -66.69
N ILE A 6 -32.22 14.42 -66.38
CA ILE A 6 -32.49 14.94 -65.03
C ILE A 6 -32.63 13.80 -64.02
N ALA A 7 -33.38 12.74 -64.35
CA ALA A 7 -33.52 11.58 -63.46
C ALA A 7 -32.18 10.88 -63.17
N LEU A 8 -31.30 10.75 -64.18
CA LEU A 8 -29.95 10.19 -64.01
C LEU A 8 -29.06 11.07 -63.12
N LEU A 9 -29.13 12.39 -63.27
CA LEU A 9 -28.37 13.32 -62.42
C LEU A 9 -28.82 13.27 -60.96
N VAL A 10 -30.12 13.16 -60.70
CA VAL A 10 -30.67 13.00 -59.35
C VAL A 10 -30.21 11.68 -58.72
N LEU A 11 -30.20 10.57 -59.48
CA LEU A 11 -29.71 9.27 -59.01
C LEU A 11 -28.20 9.29 -58.70
N LEU A 12 -27.39 9.93 -59.54
CA LEU A 12 -25.96 10.09 -59.29
C LEU A 12 -25.68 10.94 -58.04
N ALA A 13 -26.42 12.04 -57.86
CA ALA A 13 -26.32 12.85 -56.66
C ALA A 13 -26.75 12.08 -55.41
N ALA A 14 -27.84 11.31 -55.48
CA ALA A 14 -28.29 10.45 -54.37
C ALA A 14 -27.28 9.35 -54.03
N SER A 15 -26.64 8.74 -55.03
CA SER A 15 -25.58 7.74 -54.84
C SER A 15 -24.36 8.33 -54.14
N GLY A 16 -23.88 9.50 -54.60
CA GLY A 16 -22.74 10.18 -53.97
C GLY A 16 -23.02 10.61 -52.53
N ILE A 17 -24.26 11.06 -52.24
CA ILE A 17 -24.70 11.38 -50.88
C ILE A 17 -24.73 10.11 -50.01
N ALA A 18 -25.28 9.01 -50.50
CA ALA A 18 -25.34 7.74 -49.78
C ALA A 18 -23.93 7.18 -49.49
N GLU A 19 -23.03 7.21 -50.47
CA GLU A 19 -21.63 6.80 -50.31
C GLU A 19 -20.89 7.67 -49.29
N TYR A 20 -21.10 8.98 -49.30
CA TYR A 20 -20.54 9.90 -48.30
C TYR A 20 -21.02 9.54 -46.89
N PHE A 21 -22.32 9.31 -46.70
CA PHE A 21 -22.86 8.91 -45.39
C PHE A 21 -22.35 7.53 -44.93
N LEU A 22 -22.25 6.57 -45.85
CA LEU A 22 -21.69 5.24 -45.55
C LEU A 22 -20.21 5.31 -45.17
N HIS A 23 -19.41 6.11 -45.88
CA HIS A 23 -18.01 6.31 -45.57
C HIS A 23 -17.83 6.99 -44.21
N ARG A 24 -18.61 8.05 -43.93
CA ARG A 24 -18.60 8.74 -42.64
C ARG A 24 -19.04 7.82 -41.49
N ALA A 25 -20.05 6.99 -41.70
CA ALA A 25 -20.48 6.01 -40.70
C ALA A 25 -19.39 4.97 -40.40
N ARG A 26 -18.69 4.46 -41.43
CA ARG A 26 -17.57 3.52 -41.25
C ARG A 26 -16.38 4.16 -40.54
N SER A 27 -16.02 5.39 -40.92
CA SER A 27 -14.93 6.13 -40.29
C SER A 27 -15.24 6.43 -38.82
N ASN A 28 -16.47 6.85 -38.50
CA ASN A 28 -16.90 7.04 -37.11
C ASN A 28 -16.86 5.73 -36.32
N ALA A 29 -17.34 4.62 -36.88
CA ALA A 29 -17.31 3.32 -36.22
C ALA A 29 -15.87 2.84 -35.93
N ALA A 30 -14.94 3.05 -36.87
CA ALA A 30 -13.53 2.73 -36.67
C ALA A 30 -12.90 3.59 -35.54
N SER A 31 -13.19 4.89 -35.53
CA SER A 31 -12.69 5.81 -34.50
C SER A 31 -13.27 5.50 -33.11
N VAL A 32 -14.53 5.10 -33.01
CA VAL A 32 -15.13 4.65 -31.74
C VAL A 32 -14.47 3.36 -31.25
N LYS A 33 -14.25 2.38 -32.14
CA LYS A 33 -13.56 1.14 -31.81
C LYS A 33 -12.14 1.38 -31.29
N GLU A 34 -11.38 2.24 -31.97
CA GLU A 34 -10.03 2.64 -31.55
C GLU A 34 -10.06 3.33 -30.17
N TYR A 35 -11.02 4.23 -29.94
CA TYR A 35 -11.19 4.86 -28.62
C TYR A 35 -11.49 3.83 -27.53
N HIS A 36 -12.40 2.89 -27.76
CA HIS A 36 -12.71 1.81 -26.81
C HIS A 36 -11.50 0.92 -26.52
N GLU A 37 -10.69 0.60 -27.53
CA GLU A 37 -9.44 -0.18 -27.34
C GLU A 37 -8.43 0.57 -26.45
N VAL A 38 -8.28 1.89 -26.64
CA VAL A 38 -7.41 2.72 -25.81
C VAL A 38 -7.92 2.82 -24.38
N VAL A 39 -9.22 3.08 -24.20
CA VAL A 39 -9.85 3.15 -22.87
C VAL A 39 -9.71 1.82 -22.12
N ALA A 40 -9.99 0.70 -22.79
CA ALA A 40 -9.82 -0.63 -22.19
C ALA A 40 -8.36 -0.90 -21.80
N SER A 41 -7.41 -0.56 -22.66
CA SER A 41 -5.98 -0.71 -22.38
C SER A 41 -5.52 0.15 -21.18
N ASP A 42 -5.93 1.40 -21.10
CA ASP A 42 -5.56 2.31 -20.00
C ASP A 42 -6.25 1.91 -18.69
N TRP A 43 -7.49 1.43 -18.77
CA TRP A 43 -8.20 0.88 -17.62
C TRP A 43 -7.53 -0.38 -17.08
N GLY A 44 -7.10 -1.30 -17.95
CA GLY A 44 -6.35 -2.49 -17.54
C GLY A 44 -5.09 -2.15 -16.73
N LYS A 45 -4.31 -1.14 -17.17
CA LYS A 45 -3.16 -0.63 -16.39
C LYS A 45 -3.60 -0.03 -15.05
N THR A 46 -4.71 0.70 -15.03
CA THR A 46 -5.26 1.28 -13.80
C THR A 46 -5.61 0.19 -12.78
N VAL A 47 -6.20 -0.91 -13.25
CA VAL A 47 -6.51 -2.08 -12.42
C VAL A 47 -5.23 -2.74 -11.90
N GLU A 48 -4.23 -3.00 -12.75
CA GLU A 48 -2.92 -3.55 -12.34
C GLU A 48 -2.23 -2.67 -11.27
N ARG A 49 -2.27 -1.34 -11.44
CA ARG A 49 -1.73 -0.42 -10.43
C ARG A 49 -2.53 -0.43 -9.14
N SER A 50 -3.85 -0.56 -9.20
CA SER A 50 -4.69 -0.70 -8.01
C SER A 50 -4.36 -1.95 -7.20
N GLU A 51 -3.98 -3.05 -7.86
CA GLU A 51 -3.53 -4.28 -7.20
C GLU A 51 -2.19 -4.08 -6.46
N SER A 52 -1.29 -3.28 -7.03
CA SER A 52 -0.02 -2.92 -6.37
C SER A 52 -0.28 -2.10 -5.10
N VAL A 53 -1.19 -1.12 -5.16
CA VAL A 53 -1.60 -0.33 -3.98
C VAL A 53 -2.28 -1.23 -2.94
N ASN A 54 -3.19 -2.10 -3.38
CA ASN A 54 -3.88 -3.04 -2.49
C ASN A 54 -2.89 -4.00 -1.80
N THR A 55 -1.89 -4.48 -2.52
CA THR A 55 -0.83 -5.32 -1.96
C THR A 55 -0.03 -4.56 -0.90
N ALA A 56 0.32 -3.29 -1.14
CA ALA A 56 0.98 -2.46 -0.16
C ALA A 56 0.09 -2.24 1.08
N LEU A 57 -1.19 -1.90 0.90
CA LEU A 57 -2.16 -1.66 1.97
C LEU A 57 -2.44 -2.89 2.83
N THR A 58 -2.52 -4.07 2.23
CA THR A 58 -2.74 -5.33 2.96
C THR A 58 -1.49 -5.81 3.68
N GLY A 59 -0.31 -5.45 3.17
CA GLY A 59 0.99 -5.68 3.79
C GLY A 59 1.35 -4.72 4.93
N VAL A 60 0.53 -3.70 5.23
CA VAL A 60 0.78 -2.80 6.35
C VAL A 60 0.61 -3.55 7.67
N VAL A 61 1.72 -3.68 8.41
CA VAL A 61 1.74 -4.28 9.75
C VAL A 61 2.36 -3.35 10.80
N SER A 62 3.01 -2.28 10.33
CA SER A 62 3.70 -1.29 11.13
C SER A 62 3.76 0.07 10.41
N PRO A 63 4.07 1.17 11.13
CA PRO A 63 4.29 2.47 10.51
C PRO A 63 5.44 2.47 9.48
N ALA A 64 6.38 1.52 9.58
CA ALA A 64 7.49 1.40 8.63
C ALA A 64 7.05 0.93 7.23
N ASP A 65 5.86 0.35 7.11
CA ASP A 65 5.31 -0.13 5.84
C ASP A 65 4.59 0.96 5.05
N LEU A 66 4.29 2.09 5.70
CA LEU A 66 3.58 3.20 5.08
C LEU A 66 4.35 3.80 3.90
N GLY A 67 5.69 3.77 3.92
CA GLY A 67 6.51 4.18 2.77
C GLY A 67 6.22 3.39 1.49
N SER A 68 5.92 2.10 1.60
CA SER A 68 5.52 1.26 0.45
C SER A 68 4.14 1.64 -0.07
N VAL A 69 3.22 2.00 0.82
CA VAL A 69 1.87 2.50 0.47
C VAL A 69 1.97 3.84 -0.26
N ALA A 70 2.74 4.79 0.29
CA ALA A 70 2.97 6.10 -0.32
C ALA A 70 3.58 5.95 -1.73
N SER A 71 4.61 5.13 -1.88
CA SER A 71 5.25 4.86 -3.17
C SER A 71 4.28 4.25 -4.19
N ALA A 72 3.51 3.24 -3.79
CA ALA A 72 2.53 2.61 -4.68
C ALA A 72 1.41 3.58 -5.08
N ALA A 73 0.90 4.38 -4.13
CA ALA A 73 -0.11 5.40 -4.40
C ALA A 73 0.40 6.47 -5.37
N GLY A 74 1.60 7.02 -5.12
CA GLY A 74 2.23 8.01 -6.00
C GLY A 74 2.48 7.49 -7.42
N LEU A 75 2.90 6.23 -7.57
CA LEU A 75 3.03 5.59 -8.88
C LEU A 75 1.69 5.47 -9.62
N MET A 76 0.62 5.07 -8.93
CA MET A 76 -0.71 4.97 -9.54
C MET A 76 -1.23 6.35 -9.95
N ARG A 77 -1.04 7.39 -9.13
CA ARG A 77 -1.37 8.78 -9.48
C ARG A 77 -0.65 9.25 -10.73
N GLY A 78 0.65 8.97 -10.84
CA GLY A 78 1.43 9.29 -12.03
C GLY A 78 0.84 8.67 -13.31
N GLU A 79 0.37 7.42 -13.23
CA GLU A 79 -0.31 6.74 -14.35
C GLU A 79 -1.66 7.40 -14.67
N LEU A 80 -2.50 7.67 -13.65
CA LEU A 80 -3.80 8.33 -13.83
C LEU A 80 -3.65 9.72 -14.49
N GLN A 81 -2.67 10.51 -14.04
CA GLN A 81 -2.38 11.80 -14.63
C GLN A 81 -1.90 11.66 -16.08
N GLY A 82 -1.06 10.66 -16.38
CA GLY A 82 -0.64 10.37 -17.74
C GLY A 82 -1.80 10.05 -18.67
N ILE A 83 -2.80 9.30 -18.19
CA ILE A 83 -4.04 9.01 -18.93
C ILE A 83 -4.85 10.29 -19.14
N LEU A 84 -5.08 11.09 -18.10
CA LEU A 84 -5.81 12.36 -18.19
C LEU A 84 -5.18 13.33 -19.19
N ASP A 85 -3.85 13.51 -19.13
CA ASP A 85 -3.09 14.34 -20.08
C ASP A 85 -3.22 13.83 -21.53
N ALA A 86 -3.24 12.50 -21.71
CA ALA A 86 -3.43 11.89 -23.02
C ALA A 86 -4.85 12.12 -23.56
N ARG A 87 -5.87 12.12 -22.70
CA ARG A 87 -7.28 12.41 -23.06
C ARG A 87 -7.48 13.88 -23.41
N GLU A 88 -6.77 14.80 -22.75
CA GLU A 88 -6.80 16.22 -23.12
C GLU A 88 -6.23 16.47 -24.52
N LYS A 89 -5.13 15.79 -24.86
CA LYS A 89 -4.46 15.89 -26.18
C LYS A 89 -5.23 15.20 -27.30
N ASN A 90 -5.93 14.10 -26.98
CA ASN A 90 -6.64 13.28 -27.95
C ASN A 90 -8.15 13.28 -27.62
N PRO A 91 -8.91 14.27 -28.14
CA PRO A 91 -10.31 14.42 -27.79
C PRO A 91 -11.14 13.22 -28.27
N PRO A 92 -12.15 12.80 -27.49
CA PRO A 92 -12.95 11.63 -27.80
C PRO A 92 -13.80 11.84 -29.07
N PRO A 93 -14.17 10.75 -29.76
CA PRO A 93 -15.16 10.80 -30.83
C PRO A 93 -16.46 11.48 -30.35
N SER A 94 -17.15 12.22 -31.22
CA SER A 94 -18.31 13.02 -30.83
C SER A 94 -19.45 12.25 -30.13
N GLY A 95 -19.60 10.95 -30.42
CA GLY A 95 -20.60 10.08 -29.80
C GLY A 95 -20.20 9.58 -28.40
N GLU A 96 -18.93 9.68 -28.03
CA GLU A 96 -18.35 9.11 -26.80
C GLU A 96 -18.09 10.17 -25.72
N ARG A 97 -18.54 11.42 -25.92
CA ARG A 97 -18.27 12.52 -24.98
C ARG A 97 -18.78 12.26 -23.57
N ASN A 98 -19.92 11.57 -23.43
CA ASN A 98 -20.48 11.24 -22.13
C ASN A 98 -19.61 10.19 -21.42
N LEU A 99 -19.16 9.17 -22.15
CA LEU A 99 -18.26 8.14 -21.64
C LEU A 99 -16.91 8.76 -21.22
N ALA A 100 -16.34 9.62 -22.05
CA ALA A 100 -15.10 10.33 -21.73
C ALA A 100 -15.25 11.26 -20.51
N GLY A 101 -16.42 11.87 -20.33
CA GLY A 101 -16.74 12.64 -19.14
C GLY A 101 -16.77 11.78 -17.87
N ALA A 102 -17.42 10.62 -17.94
CA ALA A 102 -17.45 9.65 -16.84
C ALA A 102 -16.05 9.08 -16.52
N GLU A 103 -15.26 8.76 -17.55
CA GLU A 103 -13.85 8.35 -17.41
C GLU A 103 -13.04 9.44 -16.68
N THR A 104 -13.16 10.70 -17.11
CA THR A 104 -12.43 11.82 -16.50
C THR A 104 -12.80 12.02 -15.03
N GLU A 105 -14.10 11.98 -14.70
CA GLU A 105 -14.58 12.08 -13.32
C GLU A 105 -14.10 10.92 -12.45
N CYS A 106 -14.08 9.70 -13.00
CA CYS A 106 -13.57 8.50 -12.36
C CYS A 106 -12.08 8.64 -12.03
N LEU A 107 -11.24 8.91 -13.04
CA LEU A 107 -9.79 9.02 -12.87
C LEU A 107 -9.42 10.17 -11.92
N THR A 108 -10.11 11.32 -12.00
CA THR A 108 -9.91 12.45 -11.08
C THR A 108 -10.28 12.09 -9.64
N SER A 109 -11.35 11.32 -9.44
CA SER A 109 -11.78 10.91 -8.11
C SER A 109 -10.82 9.88 -7.51
N LEU A 110 -10.29 8.96 -8.33
CA LEU A 110 -9.23 8.04 -7.94
C LEU A 110 -7.94 8.78 -7.56
N ASP A 111 -7.51 9.76 -8.35
CA ASP A 111 -6.31 10.56 -8.06
C ASP A 111 -6.43 11.30 -6.73
N ARG A 112 -7.56 11.97 -6.47
CA ARG A 112 -7.80 12.65 -5.18
C ARG A 112 -7.87 11.72 -3.99
N TYR A 113 -8.37 10.49 -4.18
CA TYR A 113 -8.35 9.47 -3.14
C TYR A 113 -6.91 9.04 -2.85
N LEU A 114 -6.14 8.73 -3.90
CA LEU A 114 -4.76 8.29 -3.79
C LEU A 114 -3.81 9.36 -3.26
N GLU A 115 -4.06 10.64 -3.59
CA GLU A 115 -3.34 11.78 -3.02
C GLU A 115 -3.43 11.76 -1.51
N MET A 116 -4.62 11.56 -0.97
CA MET A 116 -4.82 11.50 0.47
C MET A 116 -4.21 10.24 1.10
N VAL A 117 -4.27 9.10 0.40
CA VAL A 117 -3.56 7.88 0.84
C VAL A 117 -2.06 8.12 0.91
N GLU A 118 -1.48 8.76 -0.11
CA GLU A 118 -0.06 9.09 -0.18
C GLU A 118 0.36 10.08 0.91
N GLU A 119 -0.42 11.15 1.12
CA GLU A 119 -0.18 12.15 2.16
C GLU A 119 -0.16 11.51 3.56
N LEU A 120 -1.19 10.74 3.89
CA LEU A 120 -1.30 10.06 5.18
C LEU A 120 -0.22 8.98 5.37
N ALA A 121 0.15 8.28 4.31
CA ALA A 121 1.21 7.28 4.38
C ALA A 121 2.63 7.90 4.45
N THR A 122 2.82 9.12 3.95
CA THR A 122 4.14 9.79 3.95
C THR A 122 4.41 10.54 5.24
N GLY A 123 3.40 11.22 5.78
CA GLY A 123 3.56 12.14 6.92
C GLY A 123 2.63 11.90 8.10
N GLY A 124 1.68 10.96 8.00
CA GLY A 124 0.70 10.72 9.04
C GLY A 124 1.30 10.02 10.26
N ASP A 125 1.19 10.65 11.41
CA ASP A 125 1.23 9.97 12.70
C ASP A 125 -0.15 9.34 13.02
N GLU A 126 -0.24 8.61 14.13
CA GLU A 126 -1.49 7.97 14.57
C GLU A 126 -2.64 8.98 14.67
N GLU A 127 -2.38 10.16 15.22
CA GLU A 127 -3.38 11.22 15.42
C GLU A 127 -3.91 11.71 14.07
N SER A 128 -3.02 12.02 13.14
CA SER A 128 -3.36 12.46 11.79
C SER A 128 -4.20 11.42 11.05
N ILE A 129 -3.82 10.14 11.12
CA ILE A 129 -4.56 9.06 10.45
C ILE A 129 -5.95 8.88 11.06
N VAL A 130 -6.09 9.01 12.38
CA VAL A 130 -7.39 8.91 13.05
C VAL A 130 -8.29 10.10 12.72
N GLU A 131 -7.75 11.32 12.73
CA GLU A 131 -8.49 12.56 12.42
C GLU A 131 -8.98 12.57 10.96
N ASP A 132 -8.11 12.20 10.03
CA ASP A 132 -8.39 12.26 8.60
C ASP A 132 -9.07 11.00 8.05
N ARG A 133 -9.23 9.94 8.86
CA ARG A 133 -9.85 8.68 8.45
C ARG A 133 -11.23 8.88 7.81
N ALA A 134 -12.09 9.67 8.44
CA ALA A 134 -13.45 9.88 7.95
C ALA A 134 -13.47 10.58 6.57
N LEU A 135 -12.53 11.52 6.36
CA LEU A 135 -12.37 12.19 5.08
C LEU A 135 -11.81 11.23 4.02
N LEU A 136 -10.84 10.37 4.39
CA LEU A 136 -10.32 9.34 3.50
C LEU A 136 -11.39 8.33 3.07
N GLU A 137 -12.18 7.82 4.01
CA GLU A 137 -13.31 6.91 3.74
C GLU A 137 -14.38 7.59 2.87
N SER A 138 -14.65 8.88 3.09
CA SER A 138 -15.54 9.65 2.22
C SER A 138 -15.00 9.78 0.80
N ARG A 139 -13.70 10.04 0.61
CA ARG A 139 -13.07 10.10 -0.72
C ARG A 139 -13.07 8.72 -1.38
N ALA A 140 -12.82 7.65 -0.63
CA ALA A 140 -12.88 6.29 -1.12
C ALA A 140 -14.28 5.93 -1.63
N ALA A 141 -15.33 6.26 -0.88
CA ALA A 141 -16.72 6.04 -1.29
C ALA A 141 -17.08 6.84 -2.55
N GLN A 142 -16.62 8.09 -2.65
CA GLN A 142 -16.81 8.90 -3.85
C GLN A 142 -16.09 8.31 -5.07
N ALA A 143 -14.83 7.90 -4.91
CA ALA A 143 -14.06 7.27 -5.99
C ALA A 143 -14.71 5.96 -6.44
N LEU A 144 -15.13 5.09 -5.52
CA LEU A 144 -15.85 3.86 -5.83
C LEU A 144 -17.15 4.13 -6.59
N SER A 145 -17.93 5.15 -6.18
CA SER A 145 -19.14 5.55 -6.91
C SER A 145 -18.82 5.94 -8.35
N LYS A 146 -17.77 6.72 -8.57
CA LYS A 146 -17.37 7.17 -9.92
C LYS A 146 -16.79 6.05 -10.77
N VAL A 147 -16.08 5.10 -10.17
CA VAL A 147 -15.64 3.87 -10.84
C VAL A 147 -16.86 3.06 -11.30
N ASN A 148 -17.85 2.86 -10.43
CA ASN A 148 -19.07 2.13 -10.79
C ASN A 148 -19.87 2.83 -11.90
N ASP A 149 -20.00 4.16 -11.84
CA ASP A 149 -20.65 4.95 -12.89
C ASP A 149 -19.92 4.82 -14.23
N PHE A 150 -18.59 4.87 -14.23
CA PHE A 150 -17.78 4.67 -15.43
C PHE A 150 -17.95 3.26 -15.99
N LEU A 151 -17.78 2.22 -15.15
CA LEU A 151 -17.89 0.82 -15.57
C LEU A 151 -19.28 0.45 -16.10
N PHE A 152 -20.34 1.05 -15.55
CA PHE A 152 -21.69 0.90 -16.08
C PHE A 152 -21.82 1.37 -17.54
N ASN A 153 -21.10 2.43 -17.90
CA ASN A 153 -21.09 2.97 -19.27
C ASN A 153 -19.99 2.35 -20.16
N ALA A 154 -19.01 1.68 -19.54
CA ALA A 154 -17.80 1.17 -20.17
C ALA A 154 -17.70 -0.36 -20.07
N GLU A 155 -18.81 -1.09 -20.24
CA GLU A 155 -18.85 -2.57 -20.08
C GLU A 155 -17.77 -3.32 -20.88
N PHE A 156 -17.29 -2.73 -21.98
CA PHE A 156 -16.23 -3.28 -22.83
C PHE A 156 -14.85 -3.35 -22.16
N THR A 157 -14.62 -2.65 -21.04
CA THR A 157 -13.33 -2.69 -20.34
C THR A 157 -13.12 -3.99 -19.56
N GLY A 158 -14.20 -4.65 -19.12
CA GLY A 158 -14.18 -6.00 -18.54
C GLY A 158 -13.55 -6.17 -17.16
N ASP A 159 -12.61 -5.30 -16.77
CA ASP A 159 -11.85 -5.39 -15.52
C ASP A 159 -12.43 -4.49 -14.42
N GLN A 160 -12.21 -4.86 -13.15
CA GLN A 160 -12.71 -4.11 -11.99
C GLN A 160 -11.62 -3.89 -10.94
N ILE A 161 -11.63 -2.73 -10.31
CA ILE A 161 -10.82 -2.46 -9.12
C ILE A 161 -11.43 -3.18 -7.92
N SER A 162 -10.61 -3.91 -7.16
CA SER A 162 -11.05 -4.62 -5.95
C SER A 162 -11.66 -3.66 -4.92
N GLY A 163 -12.73 -4.06 -4.24
CA GLY A 163 -13.33 -3.29 -3.15
C GLY A 163 -12.36 -3.01 -1.99
N GLU A 164 -11.37 -3.89 -1.78
CA GLU A 164 -10.34 -3.73 -0.74
C GLU A 164 -9.44 -2.51 -0.99
N PHE A 165 -9.24 -2.11 -2.25
CA PHE A 165 -8.50 -0.90 -2.62
C PHE A 165 -9.09 0.35 -1.97
N PHE A 166 -10.41 0.38 -1.73
CA PHE A 166 -11.12 1.51 -1.13
C PHE A 166 -11.17 1.47 0.41
N ARG A 167 -10.41 0.56 1.04
CA ARG A 167 -10.32 0.42 2.50
C ARG A 167 -9.02 0.95 3.09
N ALA A 168 -8.33 1.87 2.41
CA ALA A 168 -7.04 2.38 2.88
C ALA A 168 -7.09 2.95 4.30
N GLY A 169 -8.20 3.59 4.72
CA GLY A 169 -8.32 4.13 6.07
C GLY A 169 -8.21 3.07 7.18
N GLU A 170 -8.77 1.88 6.96
CA GLU A 170 -8.62 0.76 7.89
C GLU A 170 -7.18 0.23 7.88
N SER A 171 -6.59 0.01 6.71
CA SER A 171 -5.20 -0.45 6.56
C SER A 171 -4.18 0.51 7.20
N LEU A 172 -4.34 1.82 6.99
CA LEU A 172 -3.46 2.83 7.57
C LEU A 172 -3.64 2.92 9.09
N ALA A 173 -4.88 2.89 9.59
CA ALA A 173 -5.13 2.87 11.03
C ALA A 173 -4.57 1.62 11.72
N ASN A 174 -4.61 0.47 11.03
CA ASN A 174 -4.03 -0.79 11.51
C ASN A 174 -2.51 -0.72 11.69
N ALA A 175 -1.82 0.20 11.00
CA ALA A 175 -0.38 0.45 11.21
C ALA A 175 -0.10 0.94 12.64
N PHE A 176 -1.06 1.67 13.21
CA PHE A 176 -0.98 2.24 14.55
C PHE A 176 -1.73 1.33 15.50
N ALA A 177 -3.05 1.48 15.70
CA ALA A 177 -3.95 0.69 16.57
C ALA A 177 -3.32 0.25 17.94
N PRO A 178 -4.04 -0.37 18.86
CA PRO A 178 -3.43 -1.21 19.90
C PRO A 178 -3.63 -2.71 19.56
N PRO A 179 -2.86 -3.63 20.14
CA PRO A 179 -3.03 -5.06 19.88
C PRO A 179 -4.36 -5.57 20.42
N GLU A 180 -5.12 -6.32 19.60
CA GLU A 180 -6.23 -7.15 20.09
C GLU A 180 -5.69 -8.54 20.45
N TRP A 181 -5.52 -8.79 21.75
CA TRP A 181 -4.92 -10.03 22.25
C TRP A 181 -5.87 -11.22 22.11
N GLN A 182 -5.43 -12.30 21.46
CA GLN A 182 -6.19 -13.56 21.43
C GLN A 182 -5.99 -14.36 22.73
N SER A 183 -4.89 -14.14 23.44
CA SER A 183 -4.69 -14.67 24.79
C SER A 183 -3.79 -13.79 25.66
N ALA A 184 -3.91 -13.95 26.98
CA ALA A 184 -3.04 -13.28 27.94
C ALA A 184 -1.54 -13.65 27.76
N GLU A 185 -1.24 -14.81 27.19
CA GLU A 185 0.16 -15.17 26.91
C GLU A 185 0.74 -14.36 25.74
N GLU A 186 -0.10 -13.96 24.78
CA GLU A 186 0.31 -13.09 23.67
C GLU A 186 0.63 -11.68 24.18
N GLU A 187 -0.23 -11.15 25.04
CA GLU A 187 -0.04 -9.86 25.70
C GLU A 187 1.26 -9.84 26.52
N VAL A 188 1.53 -10.90 27.29
CA VAL A 188 2.77 -11.02 28.08
C VAL A 188 4.00 -11.12 27.18
N ALA A 189 3.96 -11.94 26.13
CA ALA A 189 5.07 -12.10 25.19
C ALA A 189 5.40 -10.77 24.50
N TYR A 190 4.39 -10.09 23.98
CA TYR A 190 4.55 -8.77 23.38
C TYR A 190 5.10 -7.76 24.39
N GLY A 191 4.54 -7.71 25.61
CA GLY A 191 5.00 -6.81 26.66
C GLY A 191 6.47 -7.03 27.04
N ILE A 192 6.95 -8.28 27.00
CA ILE A 192 8.35 -8.62 27.24
C ILE A 192 9.24 -8.13 26.10
N VAL A 193 8.86 -8.35 24.84
CA VAL A 193 9.63 -7.81 23.70
C VAL A 193 9.64 -6.29 23.75
N ASN A 194 8.49 -5.64 23.95
CA ASN A 194 8.42 -4.18 24.04
C ASN A 194 9.31 -3.63 25.16
N SER A 195 9.25 -4.23 26.35
CA SER A 195 10.09 -3.85 27.49
C SER A 195 11.58 -4.06 27.21
N PHE A 196 11.93 -5.13 26.49
CA PHE A 196 13.30 -5.40 26.08
C PHE A 196 13.80 -4.36 25.07
N MET A 197 12.97 -4.02 24.08
CA MET A 197 13.27 -3.01 23.06
C MET A 197 13.38 -1.60 23.67
N ASP A 198 12.50 -1.23 24.60
CA ASP A 198 12.59 0.04 25.34
C ASP A 198 13.89 0.13 26.14
N ALA A 199 14.23 -0.95 26.87
CA ALA A 199 15.50 -1.04 27.58
C ALA A 199 16.71 -0.93 26.64
N ASP A 200 16.61 -1.45 25.41
CA ASP A 200 17.71 -1.40 24.43
C ASP A 200 17.87 -0.03 23.77
N ILE A 201 16.78 0.54 23.28
CA ILE A 201 16.78 1.66 22.33
C ILE A 201 16.46 2.99 23.03
N LYS A 202 15.48 3.00 23.95
CA LYS A 202 14.96 4.24 24.55
C LYS A 202 15.67 4.60 25.86
N GLU A 203 15.88 3.61 26.72
CA GLU A 203 16.42 3.84 28.08
C GLU A 203 17.90 3.52 28.20
N PHE A 204 18.39 2.60 27.36
CA PHE A 204 19.70 1.96 27.54
C PHE A 204 19.88 1.42 28.97
N ASN A 205 19.11 0.37 29.30
CA ASN A 205 19.03 -0.26 30.62
C ASN A 205 19.58 -1.71 30.61
N PRO A 206 20.90 -1.88 30.80
CA PRO A 206 21.60 -3.17 30.85
C PRO A 206 21.01 -4.21 31.81
N ASP A 207 20.48 -3.77 32.96
CA ASP A 207 19.94 -4.69 33.96
C ASP A 207 18.64 -5.36 33.48
N VAL A 208 17.78 -4.59 32.81
CA VAL A 208 16.55 -5.13 32.21
C VAL A 208 16.90 -6.11 31.10
N LEU A 209 17.79 -5.72 30.19
CA LEU A 209 18.27 -6.57 29.09
C LEU A 209 18.87 -7.89 29.61
N TRP A 210 19.70 -7.83 30.65
CA TRP A 210 20.26 -9.03 31.28
C TRP A 210 19.17 -9.91 31.91
N SER A 211 18.22 -9.31 32.65
CA SER A 211 17.18 -10.05 33.37
C SER A 211 16.14 -10.74 32.48
N LEU A 212 15.87 -10.14 31.31
CA LEU A 212 14.93 -10.65 30.32
C LEU A 212 15.59 -11.59 29.31
N SER A 213 16.92 -11.63 29.26
CA SER A 213 17.66 -12.59 28.44
C SER A 213 17.50 -14.02 28.97
N SER A 214 17.33 -14.97 28.07
CA SER A 214 17.27 -16.40 28.41
C SER A 214 18.58 -16.90 29.02
N SER A 215 18.48 -17.94 29.84
CA SER A 215 19.63 -18.64 30.40
C SER A 215 20.64 -19.07 29.34
N LYS A 216 20.16 -19.54 28.18
CA LYS A 216 21.00 -19.95 27.04
C LYS A 216 21.70 -18.77 26.38
N ARG A 217 21.02 -17.62 26.19
CA ARG A 217 21.65 -16.40 25.67
C ARG A 217 22.73 -15.90 26.63
N ILE A 218 22.42 -15.86 27.93
CA ILE A 218 23.38 -15.50 28.98
C ILE A 218 24.60 -16.43 28.96
N GLU A 219 24.41 -17.73 28.78
CA GLU A 219 25.54 -18.66 28.66
C GLU A 219 26.38 -18.40 27.40
N GLY A 220 25.74 -18.12 26.27
CA GLY A 220 26.44 -17.71 25.04
C GLY A 220 27.28 -16.44 25.23
N LEU A 221 26.72 -15.43 25.89
CA LEU A 221 27.42 -14.20 26.25
C LEU A 221 28.62 -14.47 27.17
N ARG A 222 28.46 -15.34 28.18
CA ARG A 222 29.54 -15.74 29.09
C ARG A 222 30.67 -16.47 28.37
N LEU A 223 30.37 -17.33 27.40
CA LEU A 223 31.38 -18.00 26.58
C LEU A 223 32.21 -17.01 25.75
N MET A 224 31.65 -15.84 25.44
CA MET A 224 32.34 -14.73 24.78
C MET A 224 33.01 -13.75 25.77
N GLY A 225 33.01 -14.04 27.07
CA GLY A 225 33.65 -13.22 28.10
C GLY A 225 32.79 -12.07 28.64
N VAL A 226 31.50 -12.03 28.29
CA VAL A 226 30.56 -11.03 28.82
C VAL A 226 29.96 -11.53 30.14
N THR A 227 30.19 -10.74 31.19
CA THR A 227 29.61 -10.87 32.51
C THR A 227 28.53 -9.80 32.71
N ARG A 228 27.82 -9.85 33.84
CA ARG A 228 26.83 -8.82 34.16
C ARG A 228 27.49 -7.45 34.32
N GLU A 229 28.70 -7.41 34.88
CA GLU A 229 29.43 -6.20 35.20
C GLU A 229 29.93 -5.46 33.95
N ASN A 230 30.27 -6.17 32.87
CA ASN A 230 30.72 -5.58 31.60
C ASN A 230 29.69 -5.67 30.47
N PHE A 231 28.45 -6.08 30.77
CA PHE A 231 27.41 -6.29 29.77
C PHE A 231 27.10 -5.03 28.97
N ALA A 232 27.04 -3.86 29.62
CA ALA A 232 26.73 -2.61 28.94
C ALA A 232 27.74 -2.25 27.84
N GLU A 233 29.03 -2.43 28.13
CA GLU A 233 30.13 -2.19 27.18
C GLU A 233 30.07 -3.20 26.03
N GLY A 234 30.00 -4.49 26.37
CA GLY A 234 29.88 -5.56 25.37
C GLY A 234 28.66 -5.40 24.47
N TRP A 235 27.54 -4.90 24.99
CA TRP A 235 26.29 -4.72 24.26
C TRP A 235 26.31 -3.52 23.30
N ILE A 236 27.02 -2.43 23.62
CA ILE A 236 27.24 -1.32 22.69
C ILE A 236 28.15 -1.77 21.55
N ASP A 237 29.28 -2.40 21.90
CA ASP A 237 30.26 -2.91 20.93
C ASP A 237 29.61 -3.88 19.94
N ALA A 238 28.71 -4.71 20.47
CA ALA A 238 27.91 -5.66 19.73
C ALA A 238 26.94 -5.05 18.71
N ARG A 239 26.36 -3.90 19.01
CA ARG A 239 25.40 -3.21 18.13
C ARG A 239 26.11 -2.61 16.92
N GLY A 240 27.36 -2.19 17.12
CA GLY A 240 28.19 -1.54 16.11
C GLY A 240 27.90 -0.05 15.96
N GLU A 241 28.94 0.73 15.68
CA GLU A 241 28.86 2.21 15.64
C GLU A 241 27.99 2.74 14.49
N GLU A 242 27.80 1.98 13.40
CA GLU A 242 27.05 2.48 12.23
C GLU A 242 25.52 2.37 12.40
N LYS A 243 25.05 1.59 13.36
CA LYS A 243 23.62 1.36 13.59
C LYS A 243 23.18 2.13 14.81
N HIS A 244 22.54 3.28 14.60
CA HIS A 244 21.95 4.11 15.65
C HIS A 244 20.42 3.97 15.67
N PRO A 245 19.85 3.00 16.41
CA PRO A 245 18.42 2.94 16.68
C PRO A 245 17.92 4.21 17.35
N VAL A 246 16.79 4.73 16.87
CA VAL A 246 16.07 5.88 17.45
C VAL A 246 14.67 5.51 17.93
N ASP A 247 14.09 4.49 17.32
CA ASP A 247 12.77 3.99 17.68
C ASP A 247 12.59 2.53 17.27
N PHE A 248 11.47 1.92 17.66
CA PHE A 248 11.08 0.61 17.20
C PHE A 248 9.55 0.44 17.16
N HIS A 249 9.12 -0.60 16.46
CA HIS A 249 7.76 -1.11 16.45
C HIS A 249 7.79 -2.62 16.54
N VAL A 250 7.01 -3.21 17.44
CA VAL A 250 6.81 -4.66 17.51
C VAL A 250 5.56 -5.00 16.70
N SER A 251 5.72 -5.78 15.62
CA SER A 251 4.62 -6.17 14.74
C SER A 251 3.61 -7.06 15.47
N ARG A 252 2.33 -6.87 15.11
CA ARG A 252 1.19 -7.64 15.62
C ARG A 252 0.80 -8.80 14.74
N ARG A 253 1.22 -8.75 13.47
CA ARG A 253 0.96 -9.81 12.49
C ARG A 253 2.22 -10.65 12.36
N GLY A 254 2.04 -11.96 12.21
CA GLY A 254 3.16 -12.89 12.15
C GLY A 254 3.72 -13.29 13.52
N ILE A 255 2.98 -13.09 14.62
CA ILE A 255 3.37 -13.72 15.89
C ILE A 255 3.17 -15.23 15.75
N VAL A 256 4.28 -15.97 15.79
CA VAL A 256 4.25 -17.43 15.69
C VAL A 256 4.39 -18.01 17.10
N PHE A 257 3.27 -18.53 17.62
CA PHE A 257 3.24 -19.21 18.92
C PHE A 257 3.48 -20.72 18.76
N THR A 258 4.42 -21.24 19.54
CA THR A 258 4.49 -22.66 19.88
C THR A 258 4.39 -22.85 21.39
N PRO A 259 4.17 -24.07 21.91
CA PRO A 259 4.12 -24.32 23.36
C PRO A 259 5.38 -23.88 24.12
N SER A 260 6.51 -23.71 23.44
CA SER A 260 7.80 -23.41 24.06
C SER A 260 8.49 -22.15 23.52
N THR A 261 8.01 -21.57 22.43
CA THR A 261 8.64 -20.41 21.78
C THR A 261 7.60 -19.42 21.27
N VAL A 262 7.99 -18.15 21.22
CA VAL A 262 7.23 -17.10 20.52
C VAL A 262 8.19 -16.37 19.60
N GLU A 263 7.78 -16.11 18.37
CA GLU A 263 8.52 -15.29 17.44
C GLU A 263 7.70 -14.04 17.10
N LEU A 264 8.30 -12.87 17.26
CA LEU A 264 7.67 -11.58 17.00
C LEU A 264 8.55 -10.82 16.00
N GLU A 265 7.94 -10.35 14.91
CA GLU A 265 8.62 -9.42 14.00
C GLU A 265 8.76 -8.06 14.68
N VAL A 266 9.94 -7.47 14.57
CA VAL A 266 10.27 -6.16 15.13
C VAL A 266 10.91 -5.33 14.03
N VAL A 267 10.50 -4.07 13.96
CA VAL A 267 11.08 -3.06 13.10
C VAL A 267 11.80 -2.04 13.95
N VAL A 268 13.10 -1.88 13.73
CA VAL A 268 13.93 -0.86 14.38
C VAL A 268 14.16 0.29 13.41
N TYR A 269 13.82 1.50 13.84
CA TYR A 269 14.06 2.73 13.10
C TYR A 269 15.45 3.25 13.44
N LEU A 270 16.22 3.57 12.40
CA LEU A 270 17.58 4.07 12.52
C LEU A 270 17.61 5.58 12.27
N GLU A 271 18.56 6.28 12.90
CA GLU A 271 18.81 7.70 12.63
C GLU A 271 19.10 7.95 11.15
N ARG A 272 19.78 7.00 10.49
CA ARG A 272 20.09 7.03 9.07
C ARG A 272 19.93 5.64 8.46
N GLY A 273 19.35 5.60 7.26
CA GLY A 273 19.16 4.37 6.48
C GLY A 273 17.74 3.84 6.52
N ALA A 274 17.55 2.67 5.91
CA ALA A 274 16.26 1.99 5.91
C ALA A 274 15.97 1.35 7.29
N PRO A 275 14.70 1.22 7.69
CA PRO A 275 14.33 0.48 8.90
C PRO A 275 14.87 -0.95 8.88
N TRP A 276 15.39 -1.41 10.01
CA TRP A 276 15.91 -2.77 10.18
C TRP A 276 14.81 -3.69 10.70
N ARG A 277 14.45 -4.71 9.91
CA ARG A 277 13.33 -5.62 10.21
C ARG A 277 13.87 -7.01 10.50
N GLU A 278 13.56 -7.55 11.67
CA GLU A 278 14.00 -8.88 12.07
C GLU A 278 13.01 -9.53 13.05
N THR A 279 13.22 -10.81 13.34
CA THR A 279 12.41 -11.56 14.30
C THR A 279 13.11 -11.68 15.65
N VAL A 280 12.44 -11.24 16.71
CA VAL A 280 12.82 -11.50 18.10
C VAL A 280 12.18 -12.81 18.54
N ARG A 281 12.98 -13.71 19.12
CA ARG A 281 12.50 -15.00 19.62
C ARG A 281 12.51 -15.04 21.14
N LEU A 282 11.35 -15.35 21.71
CA LEU A 282 11.18 -15.73 23.11
C LEU A 282 11.19 -17.25 23.29
N VAL A 283 11.69 -17.71 24.42
CA VAL A 283 11.61 -19.10 24.89
C VAL A 283 10.95 -19.15 26.25
N ARG A 284 10.18 -20.21 26.53
CA ARG A 284 9.55 -20.43 27.83
C ARG A 284 10.56 -21.04 28.81
N GLU A 285 10.86 -20.33 29.88
CA GLU A 285 11.64 -20.80 31.03
C GLU A 285 10.75 -20.96 32.27
N ALA A 286 11.31 -21.48 33.36
CA ALA A 286 10.56 -21.79 34.58
C ALA A 286 9.94 -20.55 35.24
N ASP A 287 10.53 -19.37 35.05
CA ASP A 287 10.13 -18.09 35.62
C ASP A 287 9.35 -17.20 34.63
N GLY A 288 9.17 -17.62 33.38
CA GLY A 288 8.39 -16.88 32.37
C GLY A 288 8.98 -16.98 30.96
N TRP A 289 8.53 -16.09 30.08
CA TRP A 289 9.12 -15.92 28.75
C TRP A 289 10.42 -15.12 28.83
N LYS A 290 11.44 -15.52 28.06
CA LYS A 290 12.75 -14.85 28.01
C LYS A 290 13.22 -14.67 26.57
N VAL A 291 13.93 -13.58 26.30
CA VAL A 291 14.52 -13.29 24.99
C VAL A 291 15.71 -14.22 24.74
N GLU A 292 15.57 -15.08 23.74
CA GLU A 292 16.62 -15.99 23.30
C GLU A 292 17.31 -15.45 22.04
N GLY A 293 16.53 -15.12 21.01
CA GLY A 293 17.02 -14.55 19.75
C GLY A 293 16.80 -13.05 19.71
N TYR A 294 17.88 -12.27 19.61
CA TYR A 294 17.84 -10.82 19.48
C TYR A 294 18.84 -10.38 18.39
N PRO A 295 18.36 -10.23 17.14
CA PRO A 295 19.21 -10.06 15.97
C PRO A 295 19.75 -8.63 15.80
N PHE A 296 19.28 -7.67 16.60
CA PHE A 296 19.68 -6.26 16.49
C PHE A 296 21.08 -5.97 17.05
N VAL A 297 21.72 -6.99 17.63
CA VAL A 297 23.00 -6.94 18.33
C VAL A 297 23.77 -8.17 17.87
N GLY A 298 24.98 -7.98 17.34
CA GLY A 298 25.74 -8.99 16.56
C GLY A 298 26.28 -10.20 17.33
N TRP A 299 25.60 -10.61 18.40
CA TRP A 299 25.98 -11.68 19.31
C TRP A 299 24.92 -12.76 19.21
N LEU A 300 25.11 -13.63 18.20
CA LEU A 300 24.25 -14.76 17.81
C LEU A 300 22.77 -14.39 17.54
#